data_AF-A0A8H7PC32-F1
#
_entry.id   AF-A0A8H7PC32-F1
#
_cell.length_a   1.000
_cell.length_b   1.000
_cell.length_c   1.000
_cell.angle_alpha   90.00
_cell.angle_beta   90.00
_cell.angle_gamma   90.00
#
_symmetry.space_group_name_H-M   'P 1'
#
loop_
_entity.id
_entity.type
_entity.pdbx_description
1 polymer ?
#
loop_
_entity_poly.entity_id
_entity_poly.type
_entity_poly.pdbx_seq_one_letter_code
_entity_poly.pdbx_strand_id
1 'polypeptide(L)' 'MAKENGWQRCPGCHHLVELTHGCYHMQCMCKKQFCYVCGVTWKECACPQFAEERLYAAERV' A
#
# COMPACT_ATOMS: atom_id res chain seq x y z
N MET A 1 -10.37 -0.92 14.99
CA MET A 1 -9.57 0.08 14.24
C MET A 1 -9.37 -0.49 12.84
N ALA A 2 -9.59 0.27 11.77
CA ALA A 2 -9.64 -0.22 10.37
C ALA A 2 -8.29 -0.72 9.81
N LYS A 3 -7.64 -1.66 10.51
CA LYS A 3 -6.33 -2.25 10.19
C LYS A 3 -6.35 -3.78 10.09
N GLU A 4 -7.52 -4.42 10.23
CA GLU A 4 -7.60 -5.89 10.33
C GLU A 4 -8.14 -6.58 9.07
N ASN A 5 -8.63 -5.85 8.07
CA ASN A 5 -9.34 -6.47 6.95
C ASN A 5 -8.60 -6.49 5.60
N GLY A 6 -7.39 -5.93 5.45
CA GLY A 6 -6.70 -5.99 4.15
C GLY A 6 -7.29 -5.09 3.06
N TRP A 7 -8.13 -4.12 3.42
CA TRP A 7 -8.68 -3.10 2.52
C TRP A 7 -8.29 -1.68 2.95
N GLN A 8 -7.93 -0.84 1.99
CA GLN A 8 -7.65 0.59 2.16
C GLN A 8 -8.55 1.43 1.26
N ARG A 9 -8.91 2.65 1.68
CA ARG A 9 -9.71 3.56 0.86
C ARG A 9 -8.84 4.48 0.02
N CYS A 10 -9.19 4.62 -1.25
CA CYS A 10 -8.54 5.60 -2.12
C CYS A 10 -8.87 7.04 -1.65
N PRO A 11 -7.88 7.93 -1.45
CA PRO A 11 -8.12 9.33 -1.06
C PRO A 11 -8.78 10.17 -2.16
N GLY A 12 -8.85 9.67 -3.40
CA GLY A 12 -9.45 10.39 -4.52
C GLY A 12 -10.93 10.06 -4.75
N CYS A 13 -11.27 8.77 -4.78
CA CYS A 13 -12.62 8.30 -5.12
C CYS A 13 -13.30 7.49 -4.01
N HIS A 14 -12.62 7.31 -2.87
CA HIS A 14 -13.09 6.55 -1.70
C HIS A 14 -13.42 5.07 -1.98
N HIS A 15 -13.03 4.57 -3.15
CA HIS A 15 -13.17 3.17 -3.49
C HIS A 15 -12.28 2.30 -2.58
N LEU A 16 -12.79 1.13 -2.22
CA LEU A 16 -12.06 0.14 -1.44
C LEU A 16 -11.06 -0.56 -2.34
N VAL A 17 -9.80 -0.60 -1.91
CA VAL A 17 -8.69 -1.22 -2.62
C VAL A 17 -8.13 -2.31 -1.71
N GLU A 18 -8.14 -3.55 -2.17
CA GLU A 18 -7.51 -4.67 -1.47
C GLU A 18 -6.01 -4.68 -1.74
N LEU A 19 -5.19 -5.01 -0.74
CA LEU A 19 -3.78 -5.31 -0.96
C LEU A 19 -3.61 -6.81 -1.17
N THR A 20 -3.49 -7.23 -2.43
CA THR A 20 -3.36 -8.66 -2.75
C THR A 20 -1.99 -9.21 -2.34
N HIS A 21 -0.89 -8.48 -2.56
CA HIS A 21 0.45 -8.78 -2.03
C HIS A 21 1.47 -7.71 -2.47
N GLY A 22 2.50 -7.44 -1.66
CA GLY A 22 3.73 -6.75 -2.11
C GLY A 22 3.91 -5.30 -1.61
N CYS A 23 4.28 -4.41 -2.54
CA CYS A 23 4.61 -3.00 -2.29
C CYS A 23 3.40 -2.23 -1.76
N TYR A 24 3.64 -1.28 -0.87
CA TYR A 24 2.61 -0.37 -0.37
C TYR A 24 2.21 0.71 -1.41
N HIS A 25 2.75 0.67 -2.62
CA HIS A 25 2.33 1.53 -3.73
C HIS A 25 1.04 1.03 -4.36
N MET A 26 -0.05 1.78 -4.22
CA MET A 26 -1.35 1.45 -4.81
C MET A 26 -1.73 2.42 -5.89
N GLN A 27 -2.25 1.89 -7.00
CA GLN A 27 -2.86 2.67 -8.07
C GLN A 27 -4.35 2.36 -8.11
N CYS A 28 -5.18 3.38 -7.89
CA CYS A 28 -6.61 3.24 -8.01
C CYS A 28 -7.05 3.30 -9.49
N MET A 29 -8.21 2.71 -9.79
CA MET A 29 -8.90 2.84 -11.09
C MET A 29 -9.19 4.31 -11.45
N CYS A 30 -9.33 5.19 -10.46
CA CYS A 30 -9.44 6.63 -10.69
C CYS A 30 -8.10 7.29 -11.10
N LYS A 31 -7.08 6.49 -11.46
CA LYS A 31 -5.70 6.88 -11.82
C LYS A 31 -4.86 7.51 -10.70
N LYS A 32 -5.39 7.64 -9.49
CA LYS A 32 -4.65 8.20 -8.36
C LYS A 32 -3.74 7.14 -7.74
N GLN A 33 -2.48 7.49 -7.53
CA GLN A 33 -1.51 6.67 -6.82
C GLN A 33 -1.38 7.13 -5.38
N PHE A 34 -1.42 6.19 -4.43
CA PHE A 34 -1.39 6.48 -3.01
C PHE A 34 -0.67 5.37 -2.23
N CYS A 35 -0.19 5.71 -1.04
CA CYS A 35 0.41 4.75 -0.12
C CYS A 35 -0.69 3.94 0.58
N TYR A 36 -0.63 2.63 0.49
CA TYR A 36 -1.56 1.73 1.16
C TYR A 36 -1.52 1.89 2.69
N VAL A 37 -0.34 2.17 3.27
CA VAL A 37 -0.15 2.27 4.72
C VAL A 37 -0.88 3.48 5.32
N CYS A 38 -0.73 4.65 4.69
CA CYS A 38 -1.20 5.93 5.25
C CYS A 38 -2.28 6.63 4.42
N GLY A 39 -2.57 6.15 3.20
CA GLY A 39 -3.60 6.71 2.34
C GLY A 39 -3.25 8.03 1.65
N VAL A 40 -2.02 8.55 1.81
CA VAL A 40 -1.59 9.80 1.15
C VAL A 40 -1.06 9.54 -0.25
N THR A 41 -0.94 10.58 -1.08
CA THR A 41 -0.41 10.46 -2.44
C THR A 41 0.96 9.78 -2.44
N TRP A 42 1.20 8.91 -3.42
CA TRP A 42 2.48 8.22 -3.57
C TRP A 42 3.64 9.23 -3.69
N LYS A 43 4.75 8.97 -3.00
CA LYS A 43 5.93 9.86 -2.82
C LYS A 43 5.72 11.11 -1.95
N GLU A 44 4.52 11.36 -1.41
CA GLU A 44 4.30 12.41 -0.40
C GLU A 44 4.38 11.88 1.05
N CYS A 45 4.62 10.58 1.25
CA CYS A 45 4.89 9.98 2.55
C CYS A 45 6.31 9.43 2.68
N ALA A 46 6.82 9.41 3.90
CA ALA A 46 8.03 8.68 4.30
C ALA A 46 7.75 7.23 4.76
N CYS A 47 6.60 6.65 4.37
CA CYS A 47 6.29 5.27 4.71
C CYS A 47 7.23 4.30 3.99
N PRO A 48 7.56 3.14 4.59
CA PRO A 48 8.29 2.10 3.89
C PRO A 48 7.53 1.73 2.62
N GLN A 49 8.25 1.45 1.53
CA GLN A 49 7.62 1.06 0.26
C GLN A 49 7.27 -0.44 0.25
N PHE A 50 7.92 -1.24 1.09
CA PHE A 50 7.71 -2.68 1.18
C PHE A 50 7.73 -3.14 2.64
N ALA A 51 7.11 -4.27 2.94
CA ALA A 51 7.40 -5.01 4.16
C ALA A 51 8.79 -5.67 3.99
N GLU A 52 9.82 -4.99 4.47
CA GLU A 52 11.23 -5.39 4.31
C GLU A 52 11.55 -6.78 4.90
N GLU A 53 10.75 -7.26 5.86
CA GLU A 53 10.82 -8.62 6.41
C GLU A 53 10.70 -9.74 5.37
N ARG A 54 10.10 -9.49 4.19
CA ARG A 54 10.00 -10.47 3.09
C ARG A 54 11.17 -10.40 2.10
N LEU A 55 11.97 -9.35 2.09
CA LEU A 55 13.10 -9.18 1.18
C LEU A 55 14.36 -9.88 1.69
N TYR A 56 14.59 -9.91 3.01
CA TYR A 56 15.73 -10.60 3.63
C TYR A 56 15.60 -12.14 3.71
N ALA A 57 14.44 -12.71 3.37
CA ALA A 57 14.26 -14.16 3.29
C ALA A 57 14.69 -14.76 1.94
N ALA A 58 14.86 -13.94 0.90
CA ALA A 58 15.20 -14.39 -0.46
C ALA A 58 16.71 -14.37 -0.77
N GLU A 59 17.55 -13.80 0.09
CA GLU A 59 19.01 -13.75 -0.06
C GLU A 59 19.74 -14.65 0.96
N ARG A 60 19.19 -15.85 1.19
CA ARG A 60 19.89 -16.96 1.84
C ARG A 60 19.57 -18.27 1.11
N VAL A 61 19.96 -18.35 -0.16
CA VAL A 61 20.20 -19.60 -0.90
C VAL A 61 21.63 -19.58 -1.38
#